data_AF-A0A5C3LF43-F1
#
_entry.id   AF-A0A5C3LF43-F1
#
_cell.length_a   1.000
_cell.length_b   1.000
_cell.length_c   1.000
_cell.angle_alpha   90.00
_cell.angle_beta   90.00
_cell.angle_gamma   90.00
#
_symmetry.space_group_name_H-M   'P 1'
#
loop_
_entity.id
_entity.type
_entity.pdbx_description
1 polymer ?
#
loop_
_entity_poly.entity_id
_entity_poly.type
_entity_poly.pdbx_seq_one_letter_code
_entity_poly.pdbx_strand_id
1 'polypeptide(L)'
;MYALNEAFSYDKLRPAQGTVVPWFYGMHQFTLPDGTVLYGLLMEYIEGWALDSNFAQELSPKQLTKRNLLQIQSCHHAARILDVADVSQRDWHNGQILLCTNETTKADHVVLIDFASTTQTWDSDEPNLIENYFGILRVLLTDVGFDLDLVWKHYGEPDDWDTTSYYYTHPGTKEERHFRARDIFPYISCA
;
A
#
# COMPACT_ATOMS: atom_id res chain seq x y z
N MET A 1 -20.31 7.44 0.21
CA MET A 1 -19.39 7.39 1.36
C MET A 1 -17.95 7.19 0.88
N TYR A 2 -17.69 6.24 -0.02
CA TYR A 2 -16.39 5.98 -0.64
C TYR A 2 -15.58 7.22 -1.09
N ALA A 3 -16.14 8.14 -1.87
CA ALA A 3 -15.41 9.33 -2.32
C ALA A 3 -14.98 10.29 -1.19
N LEU A 4 -15.74 10.33 -0.08
CA LEU A 4 -15.36 11.12 1.09
C LEU A 4 -14.23 10.43 1.85
N ASN A 5 -14.31 9.11 2.05
CA ASN A 5 -13.25 8.33 2.69
C ASN A 5 -11.93 8.46 1.93
N GLU A 6 -11.99 8.34 0.61
CA GLU A 6 -10.84 8.53 -0.26
C GLU A 6 -10.23 9.93 -0.10
N ALA A 7 -11.05 10.98 -0.14
CA ALA A 7 -10.57 12.35 0.06
C ALA A 7 -9.93 12.57 1.45
N PHE A 8 -10.49 11.98 2.51
CA PHE A 8 -9.91 12.03 3.86
C PHE A 8 -8.59 11.26 3.96
N SER A 9 -8.49 10.10 3.32
CA SER A 9 -7.24 9.34 3.24
C SER A 9 -6.15 10.15 2.56
N TYR A 10 -6.44 10.79 1.43
CA TYR A 10 -5.48 11.69 0.80
C TYR A 10 -5.07 12.87 1.69
N ASP A 11 -5.99 13.40 2.50
CA ASP A 11 -5.68 14.48 3.44
C ASP A 11 -4.69 14.04 4.53
N LYS A 12 -4.91 12.86 5.12
CA LYS A 12 -3.97 12.27 6.09
C LYS A 12 -2.62 11.92 5.45
N LEU A 13 -2.64 11.47 4.19
CA LEU A 13 -1.46 11.09 3.42
C LEU A 13 -0.76 12.27 2.76
N ARG A 14 -1.17 13.51 3.04
CA ARG A 14 -0.58 14.74 2.47
C ARG A 14 0.97 14.77 2.54
N PRO A 15 1.64 14.34 3.64
CA PRO A 15 3.11 14.33 3.69
C PRO A 15 3.78 13.34 2.71
N ALA A 16 3.04 12.34 2.22
CA ALA A 16 3.52 11.31 1.30
C ALA A 16 3.07 11.52 -0.16
N GLN A 17 2.26 12.53 -0.44
CA GLN A 17 1.83 12.83 -1.81
C GLN A 17 3.01 13.20 -2.72
N GLY A 18 2.94 12.76 -3.98
CA GLY A 18 4.03 12.87 -4.95
C GLY A 18 5.18 11.87 -4.74
N THR A 19 4.99 10.89 -3.85
CA THR A 19 5.97 9.82 -3.59
C THR A 19 5.33 8.45 -3.76
N VAL A 20 4.93 7.79 -2.67
CA VAL A 20 4.21 6.50 -2.67
C VAL A 20 2.70 6.67 -2.82
N VAL A 21 2.21 7.91 -2.85
CA VAL A 21 0.80 8.28 -3.04
C VAL A 21 0.75 9.42 -4.07
N PRO A 22 -0.22 9.45 -5.00
CA PRO A 22 -0.36 10.54 -5.98
C PRO A 22 -0.62 11.90 -5.32
N TRP A 23 -0.28 12.99 -6.01
CA TRP A 23 -0.82 14.30 -5.64
C TRP A 23 -2.35 14.31 -5.71
N PHE A 24 -3.00 14.79 -4.65
CA PHE A 24 -4.45 14.98 -4.61
C PHE A 24 -4.78 16.47 -4.73
N TYR A 25 -5.47 16.83 -5.81
CA TYR A 25 -5.85 18.19 -6.14
C TYR A 25 -7.28 18.55 -5.69
N GLY A 26 -7.92 17.68 -4.90
CA GLY A 26 -9.21 17.94 -4.26
C GLY A 26 -10.42 17.28 -4.94
N MET A 27 -11.58 17.49 -4.33
CA MET A 27 -12.89 17.13 -4.88
C MET A 27 -13.43 18.28 -5.73
N HIS A 28 -13.96 17.95 -6.91
CA HIS A 28 -14.49 18.90 -7.89
C HIS A 28 -15.91 18.53 -8.27
N GLN A 29 -16.73 19.56 -8.50
CA GLN A 29 -18.09 19.42 -9.02
C GLN A 29 -18.08 19.74 -10.51
N PHE A 30 -18.67 18.84 -11.31
CA PHE A 30 -18.82 18.98 -12.75
C PHE A 30 -20.30 19.02 -13.11
N THR A 31 -20.66 19.77 -14.14
CA THR A 31 -22.04 19.77 -14.69
C THR A 31 -21.98 19.30 -16.14
N LEU A 32 -22.67 18.21 -16.44
CA LEU A 32 -22.77 17.66 -17.78
C LEU A 32 -23.70 18.52 -18.67
N PRO A 33 -23.64 18.37 -20.02
CA PRO A 33 -24.47 19.17 -20.93
C PRO A 33 -25.98 19.04 -20.73
N ASP A 34 -26.44 17.94 -20.12
CA ASP A 34 -27.84 17.68 -19.77
C ASP A 34 -28.28 18.33 -18.45
N GLY A 35 -27.35 18.99 -17.74
CA GLY A 35 -27.57 19.58 -16.42
C GLY A 35 -27.27 18.64 -15.24
N THR A 36 -26.86 17.39 -15.49
CA THR A 36 -26.51 16.44 -14.43
C THR A 36 -25.25 16.90 -13.69
N VAL A 37 -25.32 16.97 -12.36
CA VAL A 37 -24.18 17.33 -11.51
C VAL A 37 -23.45 16.07 -11.05
N LEU A 38 -22.15 16.01 -11.32
CA LEU A 38 -21.25 14.95 -10.87
C LEU A 38 -20.21 15.50 -9.89
N TYR A 39 -19.75 14.65 -8.99
CA TYR A 39 -18.60 14.94 -8.12
C TYR A 39 -17.50 13.95 -8.46
N GLY A 40 -16.27 14.45 -8.60
CA GLY A 40 -15.11 13.64 -8.91
C GLY A 40 -13.88 14.10 -8.15
N LEU A 41 -12.92 13.20 -8.05
CA LEU A 41 -11.60 13.48 -7.48
C LEU A 41 -10.66 13.89 -8.61
N LEU A 42 -9.88 14.93 -8.38
CA LEU A 42 -8.78 15.30 -9.27
C LEU A 42 -7.46 14.91 -8.58
N MET A 43 -6.67 14.08 -9.24
CA MET A 43 -5.39 13.60 -8.72
C MET A 43 -4.37 13.47 -9.84
N GLU A 44 -3.11 13.33 -9.46
CA GLU A 44 -2.01 13.04 -10.38
C GLU A 44 -2.26 11.71 -11.09
N TYR A 45 -2.06 11.75 -12.41
CA TYR A 45 -2.05 10.54 -13.21
C TYR A 45 -0.69 9.86 -13.04
N ILE A 46 -0.72 8.60 -12.60
CA ILE A 46 0.47 7.80 -12.41
C ILE A 46 0.69 6.92 -13.64
N GLU A 47 1.77 7.20 -14.37
CA GLU A 47 2.24 6.32 -15.43
C GLU A 47 3.00 5.16 -14.79
N GLY A 48 2.31 4.04 -14.60
CA GLY A 48 2.86 2.84 -14.00
C GLY A 48 2.11 1.60 -14.46
N TRP A 49 2.60 0.44 -14.01
CA TRP A 49 2.00 -0.85 -14.32
C TRP A 49 1.50 -1.50 -13.05
N ALA A 50 0.36 -2.19 -13.10
CA ALA A 50 -0.04 -3.06 -12.00
C ALA A 50 1.08 -4.07 -11.70
N LEU A 51 1.25 -4.41 -10.42
CA LEU A 51 2.38 -5.20 -9.95
C LEU A 51 2.44 -6.61 -10.55
N ASP A 52 1.30 -7.17 -10.95
CA ASP A 52 1.18 -8.50 -11.59
C ASP A 52 1.36 -8.47 -13.11
N SER A 53 1.50 -7.31 -13.73
CA SER A 53 1.56 -7.19 -15.18
C SER A 53 2.74 -7.95 -15.80
N ASN A 54 2.58 -8.43 -17.03
CA ASN A 54 3.66 -9.10 -17.78
C ASN A 54 4.94 -8.24 -17.82
N PHE A 55 4.82 -6.92 -17.84
CA PHE A 55 5.96 -6.00 -17.78
C PHE A 55 6.79 -6.14 -16.49
N ALA A 56 6.11 -6.35 -15.35
CA ALA A 56 6.79 -6.62 -14.07
C ALA A 56 7.44 -8.01 -14.06
N GLN A 57 6.88 -8.98 -14.79
CA GLN A 57 7.34 -10.38 -14.83
C GLN A 57 8.41 -10.67 -15.91
N GLU A 58 8.47 -9.91 -17.01
CA GLU A 58 9.34 -10.13 -18.18
C GLU A 58 10.81 -9.73 -17.98
N LEU A 59 11.19 -9.31 -16.77
CA LEU A 59 12.57 -8.93 -16.45
C LEU A 59 13.49 -10.17 -16.40
N SER A 60 14.71 -10.06 -16.96
CA SER A 60 15.68 -11.17 -16.99
C SER A 60 16.02 -11.66 -15.56
N PRO A 61 16.27 -12.97 -15.33
CA PRO A 61 16.44 -13.53 -13.96
C PRO A 61 17.51 -12.84 -13.08
N LYS A 62 18.52 -12.20 -13.67
CA LYS A 62 19.56 -11.43 -12.95
C LYS A 62 19.14 -9.99 -12.62
N GLN A 63 18.29 -9.37 -13.44
CA GLN A 63 17.69 -8.05 -13.18
C GLN A 63 16.48 -8.18 -12.26
N LEU A 64 15.80 -9.33 -12.33
CA LEU A 64 14.72 -9.77 -11.47
C LEU A 64 15.11 -9.67 -10.00
N THR A 65 16.36 -9.95 -9.62
CA THR A 65 16.75 -9.89 -8.20
C THR A 65 16.75 -8.45 -7.67
N LYS A 66 17.56 -7.53 -8.21
CA LYS A 66 17.67 -6.18 -7.60
C LYS A 66 16.37 -5.37 -7.68
N ARG A 67 15.61 -5.51 -8.78
CA ARG A 67 14.34 -4.79 -8.94
C ARG A 67 13.26 -5.34 -8.03
N ASN A 68 13.09 -6.66 -7.95
CA ASN A 68 12.10 -7.24 -7.03
C ASN A 68 12.42 -6.89 -5.58
N LEU A 69 13.71 -6.81 -5.22
CA LEU A 69 14.12 -6.36 -3.88
C LEU A 69 13.63 -4.94 -3.58
N LEU A 70 13.86 -4.00 -4.50
CA LEU A 70 13.39 -2.62 -4.32
C LEU A 70 11.86 -2.53 -4.30
N GLN A 71 11.18 -3.34 -5.10
CA GLN A 71 9.71 -3.42 -5.10
C GLN A 71 9.17 -3.93 -3.76
N ILE A 72 9.69 -5.06 -3.28
CA ILE A 72 9.31 -5.65 -1.98
C ILE A 72 9.55 -4.65 -0.85
N GLN A 73 10.71 -3.99 -0.84
CA GLN A 73 11.03 -2.96 0.16
C GLN A 73 10.12 -1.73 0.03
N SER A 74 9.85 -1.27 -1.19
CA SER A 74 8.95 -0.15 -1.44
C SER A 74 7.53 -0.46 -1.00
N CYS A 75 7.05 -1.69 -1.21
CA CYS A 75 5.77 -2.18 -0.71
C CYS A 75 5.68 -2.12 0.82
N HIS A 76 6.74 -2.54 1.52
CA HIS A 76 6.78 -2.41 2.98
C HIS A 76 6.78 -0.95 3.43
N HIS A 77 7.58 -0.09 2.78
CA HIS A 77 7.58 1.34 3.08
C HIS A 77 6.20 1.98 2.86
N ALA A 78 5.49 1.58 1.81
CA ALA A 78 4.14 2.05 1.53
C ALA A 78 3.15 1.61 2.61
N ALA A 79 3.20 0.33 3.06
CA ALA A 79 2.39 -0.16 4.17
C ALA A 79 2.58 0.70 5.43
N ARG A 80 3.85 0.92 5.83
CA ARG A 80 4.20 1.73 7.00
C ARG A 80 3.68 3.15 6.92
N ILE A 81 3.67 3.75 5.73
CA ILE A 81 3.14 5.11 5.53
C ILE A 81 1.64 5.16 5.81
N LEU A 82 0.88 4.14 5.38
CA LEU A 82 -0.53 4.03 5.69
C LEU A 82 -0.77 3.82 7.19
N ASP A 83 0.00 2.93 7.82
CA ASP A 83 -0.13 2.60 9.23
C ASP A 83 0.18 3.82 10.13
N VAL A 84 1.25 4.56 9.83
CA VAL A 84 1.60 5.80 10.55
C VAL A 84 0.56 6.90 10.32
N ALA A 85 -0.04 6.95 9.13
CA ALA A 85 -1.08 7.92 8.80
C ALA A 85 -2.46 7.53 9.34
N ASP A 86 -2.60 6.40 10.02
CA ASP A 86 -3.88 5.88 10.49
C ASP A 86 -4.90 5.73 9.33
N VAL A 87 -4.48 5.02 8.28
CA VAL A 87 -5.27 4.67 7.10
C VAL A 87 -5.18 3.16 6.89
N SER A 88 -6.32 2.45 6.90
CA SER A 88 -6.39 1.02 6.57
C SER A 88 -7.11 0.83 5.23
N GLN A 89 -6.50 0.13 4.28
CA GLN A 89 -7.06 -0.03 2.91
C GLN A 89 -8.25 -1.00 2.82
N ARG A 90 -8.34 -1.99 3.72
CA ARG A 90 -9.37 -3.05 3.81
C ARG A 90 -9.59 -3.95 2.58
N ASP A 91 -9.07 -3.58 1.42
CA ASP A 91 -9.45 -4.11 0.10
C ASP A 91 -8.20 -4.40 -0.76
N TRP A 92 -7.18 -5.01 -0.18
CA TRP A 92 -5.92 -5.20 -0.90
C TRP A 92 -6.05 -6.13 -2.10
N HIS A 93 -5.68 -5.61 -3.28
CA HIS A 93 -5.44 -6.36 -4.50
C HIS A 93 -4.38 -5.66 -5.39
N ASN A 94 -3.79 -6.39 -6.34
CA ASN A 94 -2.72 -5.88 -7.21
C ASN A 94 -3.04 -4.58 -8.00
N GLY A 95 -4.30 -4.38 -8.39
CA GLY A 95 -4.76 -3.19 -9.12
C GLY A 95 -4.62 -1.87 -8.35
N GLN A 96 -4.34 -1.92 -7.04
CA GLN A 96 -4.13 -0.75 -6.19
C GLN A 96 -2.65 -0.42 -5.99
N ILE A 97 -1.74 -1.26 -6.50
CA ILE A 97 -0.29 -1.09 -6.35
C ILE A 97 0.32 -0.95 -7.75
N LEU A 98 0.70 0.28 -8.08
CA LEU A 98 1.37 0.60 -9.32
C LEU A 98 2.88 0.56 -9.14
N LEU A 99 3.57 -0.12 -10.04
CA LEU A 99 5.01 -0.07 -10.20
C LEU A 99 5.38 1.09 -11.11
N CYS A 100 6.20 1.99 -10.60
CA CYS A 100 6.70 3.16 -11.32
C CYS A 100 8.22 3.14 -11.38
N THR A 101 8.78 3.52 -12.53
CA THR A 101 10.23 3.71 -12.68
C THR A 101 10.52 5.19 -12.72
N ASN A 102 11.30 5.69 -11.75
CA ASN A 102 11.75 7.07 -11.79
C ASN A 102 12.69 7.27 -12.99
N GLU A 103 12.33 8.15 -13.92
CA GLU A 103 13.08 8.30 -15.17
C GLU A 103 14.52 8.78 -14.97
N THR A 104 14.78 9.54 -13.91
CA THR A 104 16.11 10.12 -13.64
C THR A 104 17.03 9.08 -12.99
N THR A 105 16.56 8.42 -11.94
CA THR A 105 17.37 7.47 -11.16
C THR A 105 17.31 6.04 -11.69
N LYS A 106 16.34 5.75 -12.57
CA LYS A 106 15.98 4.40 -13.05
C LYS A 106 15.61 3.43 -11.92
N ALA A 107 15.27 3.96 -10.75
CA ALA A 107 14.84 3.19 -9.59
C ALA A 107 13.34 2.92 -9.68
N ASP A 108 12.98 1.68 -9.40
CA ASP A 108 11.58 1.26 -9.31
C ASP A 108 11.07 1.51 -7.89
N HIS A 109 9.83 1.99 -7.79
CA HIS A 109 9.12 2.22 -6.54
C HIS A 109 7.63 1.94 -6.77
N VAL A 110 6.90 1.71 -5.68
CA VAL A 110 5.45 1.52 -5.74
C VAL A 110 4.70 2.80 -5.41
N VAL A 111 3.59 2.99 -6.09
CA VAL A 111 2.60 4.04 -5.81
C VAL A 111 1.27 3.37 -5.53
N LEU A 112 0.67 3.72 -4.39
CA LEU A 112 -0.63 3.23 -3.96
C LEU A 112 -1.73 4.13 -4.51
N ILE A 113 -2.78 3.51 -5.05
CA ILE A 113 -3.95 4.20 -5.59
C ILE A 113 -5.23 3.57 -5.06
N ASP A 114 -6.35 4.25 -5.32
CA ASP A 114 -7.70 3.81 -4.96
C ASP A 114 -7.85 3.60 -3.45
N PHE A 115 -8.18 4.68 -2.73
CA PHE A 115 -8.40 4.64 -1.29
C PHE A 115 -9.90 4.64 -0.94
N ALA A 116 -10.76 4.22 -1.88
CA ALA A 116 -12.20 4.28 -1.71
C ALA A 116 -12.67 3.45 -0.50
N SER A 117 -12.14 2.23 -0.37
CA SER A 117 -12.48 1.27 0.68
C SER A 117 -11.74 1.51 2.01
N THR A 118 -11.02 2.64 2.15
CA THR A 118 -10.24 2.89 3.37
C THR A 118 -11.09 3.18 4.60
N THR A 119 -10.55 2.81 5.75
CA THR A 119 -11.05 3.20 7.07
C THR A 119 -9.95 3.84 7.90
N GLN A 120 -10.34 4.59 8.93
CA GLN A 120 -9.44 5.34 9.81
C GLN A 120 -9.96 5.25 11.25
N THR A 121 -9.10 5.37 12.28
CA THR A 121 -9.44 5.20 13.73
C THR A 121 -10.47 6.21 14.28
N TRP A 122 -11.09 7.04 13.44
CA TRP A 122 -12.32 7.76 13.82
C TRP A 122 -13.49 6.82 14.13
N ASP A 123 -13.42 5.57 13.67
CA ASP A 123 -14.40 4.54 13.94
C ASP A 123 -13.95 3.65 15.11
N SER A 124 -14.56 3.83 16.28
CA SER A 124 -14.19 3.13 17.52
C SER A 124 -14.41 1.63 17.46
N ASP A 125 -15.24 1.16 16.54
CA ASP A 125 -15.55 -0.25 16.35
C ASP A 125 -14.59 -0.94 15.37
N GLU A 126 -13.72 -0.15 14.72
CA GLU A 126 -12.77 -0.61 13.74
C GLU A 126 -11.33 -0.36 14.19
N PRO A 127 -10.72 -1.30 14.95
CA PRO A 127 -9.32 -1.19 15.29
C PRO A 127 -8.49 -1.15 14.00
N ASN A 128 -7.58 -0.18 13.92
CA ASN A 128 -6.60 -0.12 12.85
C ASN A 128 -5.51 -1.16 13.13
N LEU A 129 -5.81 -2.40 12.72
CA LEU A 129 -4.89 -3.52 12.83
C LEU A 129 -3.82 -3.40 11.73
N ILE A 130 -2.75 -4.18 11.88
CA ILE A 130 -1.61 -4.37 10.96
C ILE A 130 -1.96 -4.97 9.58
N GLU A 131 -3.21 -4.76 9.14
CA GLU A 131 -3.82 -5.29 7.92
C GLU A 131 -3.13 -4.79 6.66
N ASN A 132 -2.57 -3.58 6.64
CA ASN A 132 -1.86 -3.10 5.47
C ASN A 132 -0.61 -3.93 5.18
N TYR A 133 0.16 -4.25 6.22
CA TYR A 133 1.32 -5.13 6.10
C TYR A 133 0.91 -6.50 5.55
N PHE A 134 -0.06 -7.17 6.18
CA PHE A 134 -0.47 -8.51 5.73
C PHE A 134 -1.20 -8.51 4.39
N GLY A 135 -1.92 -7.45 4.07
CA GLY A 135 -2.63 -7.28 2.81
C GLY A 135 -1.68 -7.15 1.62
N ILE A 136 -0.71 -6.23 1.70
CA ILE A 136 0.32 -6.09 0.67
C ILE A 136 1.18 -7.36 0.57
N LEU A 137 1.53 -7.96 1.71
CA LEU A 137 2.25 -9.23 1.74
C LEU A 137 1.49 -10.35 1.03
N ARG A 138 0.17 -10.43 1.22
CA ARG A 138 -0.68 -11.36 0.47
C ARG A 138 -0.58 -11.08 -1.03
N VAL A 139 -0.74 -9.83 -1.46
CA VAL A 139 -0.63 -9.43 -2.88
C VAL A 139 0.71 -9.87 -3.49
N LEU A 140 1.84 -9.63 -2.78
CA LEU A 140 3.17 -10.04 -3.24
C LEU A 140 3.30 -11.56 -3.44
N LEU A 141 2.67 -12.35 -2.56
CA LEU A 141 2.77 -13.81 -2.58
C LEU A 141 1.75 -14.48 -3.48
N THR A 142 0.54 -13.94 -3.59
CA THR A 142 -0.57 -14.57 -4.34
C THR A 142 -0.76 -13.97 -5.71
N ASP A 143 -0.90 -12.65 -5.79
CA ASP A 143 -1.32 -11.97 -7.01
C ASP A 143 -0.12 -11.79 -7.95
N VAL A 144 1.04 -11.47 -7.38
CA VAL A 144 2.31 -11.34 -8.11
C VAL A 144 3.03 -12.68 -8.19
N GLY A 145 2.91 -13.52 -7.16
CA GLY A 145 3.53 -14.85 -7.13
C GLY A 145 5.04 -14.83 -6.87
N PHE A 146 5.55 -13.89 -6.05
CA PHE A 146 6.95 -13.91 -5.66
C PHE A 146 7.29 -15.12 -4.79
N ASP A 147 8.55 -15.54 -4.90
CA ASP A 147 9.11 -16.59 -4.06
C ASP A 147 9.03 -16.21 -2.58
N LEU A 148 8.57 -17.17 -1.78
CA LEU A 148 8.28 -16.98 -0.36
C LEU A 148 9.54 -16.58 0.43
N ASP A 149 10.65 -17.27 0.19
CA ASP A 149 11.91 -17.02 0.89
C ASP A 149 12.48 -15.64 0.51
N LEU A 150 12.34 -15.24 -0.75
CA LEU A 150 12.73 -13.92 -1.22
C LEU A 150 11.93 -12.81 -0.53
N VAL A 151 10.60 -12.93 -0.51
CA VAL A 151 9.73 -11.93 0.15
C VAL A 151 10.08 -11.86 1.64
N TRP A 152 10.20 -13.00 2.31
CA TRP A 152 10.54 -13.01 3.74
C TRP A 152 11.87 -12.40 4.09
N LYS A 153 12.87 -12.60 3.23
CA LYS A 153 14.20 -12.05 3.48
C LYS A 153 14.23 -10.53 3.34
N HIS A 154 13.30 -9.93 2.60
CA HIS A 154 13.43 -8.54 2.15
C HIS A 154 12.24 -7.62 2.42
N TYR A 155 11.06 -8.17 2.74
CA TYR A 155 9.89 -7.37 3.12
C TYR A 155 10.09 -6.72 4.49
N GLY A 156 10.72 -7.43 5.43
CA GLY A 156 11.00 -6.93 6.77
C GLY A 156 9.91 -7.33 7.78
N GLU A 157 10.14 -6.99 9.05
CA GLU A 157 9.17 -7.24 10.13
C GLU A 157 8.10 -6.15 10.17
N PRO A 158 6.88 -6.49 10.60
CA PRO A 158 5.82 -5.51 10.63
C PRO A 158 5.98 -4.55 11.81
N ASP A 159 5.49 -3.33 11.62
CA ASP A 159 5.42 -2.33 12.68
C ASP A 159 3.94 -2.07 13.02
N ASP A 160 3.64 -1.80 14.29
CA ASP A 160 2.27 -1.54 14.77
C ASP A 160 2.27 -0.47 15.88
N TRP A 161 1.11 0.15 16.10
CA TRP A 161 0.88 1.09 17.19
C TRP A 161 0.90 0.38 18.55
N ASP A 162 0.36 -0.84 18.59
CA ASP A 162 0.37 -1.69 19.79
C ASP A 162 1.39 -2.82 19.65
N THR A 163 2.10 -3.13 20.74
CA THR A 163 3.02 -4.28 20.74
C THR A 163 2.23 -5.60 20.78
N THR A 164 1.86 -6.09 19.59
CA THR A 164 1.02 -7.28 19.43
C THR A 164 1.77 -8.39 18.69
N SER A 165 1.41 -9.64 19.01
CA SER A 165 1.90 -10.84 18.35
C SER A 165 0.88 -11.31 17.31
N TYR A 166 1.38 -11.66 16.12
CA TYR A 166 0.57 -12.06 14.98
C TYR A 166 1.01 -13.41 14.42
N TYR A 167 0.06 -14.17 13.87
CA TYR A 167 0.33 -15.38 13.09
C TYR A 167 -0.12 -15.15 11.66
N TYR A 168 0.75 -15.44 10.70
CA TYR A 168 0.41 -15.46 9.29
C TYR A 168 0.50 -16.88 8.77
N THR A 169 -0.57 -17.34 8.13
CA THR A 169 -0.58 -18.61 7.41
C THR A 169 -0.53 -18.32 5.92
N HIS A 170 0.52 -18.79 5.26
CA HIS A 170 0.65 -18.62 3.82
C HIS A 170 -0.50 -19.35 3.09
N PRO A 171 -1.25 -18.67 2.19
CA PRO A 171 -2.45 -19.24 1.58
C PRO A 171 -2.18 -20.47 0.69
N GLY A 172 -1.02 -20.51 0.01
CA GLY A 172 -0.57 -21.65 -0.80
C GLY A 172 0.05 -22.81 -0.02
N THR A 173 1.15 -22.57 0.70
CA THR A 173 1.92 -23.62 1.41
C THR A 173 1.33 -24.05 2.74
N LYS A 174 0.44 -23.25 3.34
CA LYS A 174 -0.07 -23.39 4.72
C LYS A 174 1.03 -23.31 5.78
N GLU A 175 2.20 -22.79 5.43
CA GLU A 175 3.25 -22.50 6.39
C GLU A 175 2.78 -21.38 7.33
N GLU A 176 2.91 -21.61 8.63
CA GLU A 176 2.57 -20.64 9.66
C GLU A 176 3.83 -19.98 10.19
N ARG A 177 3.79 -18.65 10.30
CA ARG A 177 4.88 -17.86 10.85
C ARG A 177 4.36 -16.90 11.89
N HIS A 178 5.06 -16.84 13.02
CA HIS A 178 4.78 -15.93 14.11
C HIS A 178 5.62 -14.66 13.97
N PHE A 179 4.98 -13.51 14.18
CA PHE A 179 5.57 -12.19 14.13
C PHE A 179 5.29 -11.48 15.45
N ARG A 180 6.27 -10.70 15.89
CA ARG A 180 6.06 -9.69 16.93
C ARG A 180 6.20 -8.34 16.26
N ALA A 181 5.11 -7.58 16.22
CA ALA A 181 5.17 -6.25 15.64
C ALA A 181 6.10 -5.37 16.48
N ARG A 182 6.92 -4.57 15.77
CA ARG A 182 7.72 -3.54 16.43
C ARG A 182 6.84 -2.33 16.66
N ASP A 183 7.11 -1.64 17.76
CA ASP A 183 6.43 -0.39 18.05
C ASP A 183 6.81 0.67 17.02
N ILE A 184 5.81 1.26 16.36
CA ILE A 184 5.99 2.36 15.39
C ILE A 184 6.49 3.63 16.09
N PHE A 185 6.13 3.84 17.35
CA PHE A 185 6.45 5.03 18.14
C PHE A 185 7.14 4.65 19.46
N PRO A 186 8.32 4.00 19.41
CA PRO A 186 8.98 3.46 20.60
C PRO A 186 9.37 4.54 21.63
N TYR A 187 9.44 5.80 21.21
CA TYR A 187 9.76 6.94 22.06
C TYR A 187 8.54 7.53 22.79
N ILE A 188 7.32 7.16 22.39
CA ILE A 188 6.07 7.66 22.97
C ILE A 188 5.48 6.62 23.94
N SER A 189 5.61 5.33 23.61
CA SER A 189 5.08 4.19 24.36
C SER A 189 5.90 3.77 25.58
N CYS A 190 7.12 4.28 25.75
CA CYS A 190 7.93 4.07 26.94
C CYS A 190 7.46 5.00 28.08
N ALA A 191 6.41 4.62 28.80
CA ALA A 191 5.98 5.20 30.07
C ALA A 191 5.78 4.12 31.14
#